data_AF-A0A239MQ30-F1
#
_entry.id   AF-A0A239MQ30-F1
#
_cell.length_a   1.000
_cell.length_b   1.000
_cell.length_c   1.000
_cell.angle_alpha   90.00
_cell.angle_beta   90.00
_cell.angle_gamma   90.00
#
_symmetry.space_group_name_H-M   'P 1'
#
loop_
_entity.id
_entity.type
_entity.pdbx_description
1 polymer ?
#
loop_
_entity_poly.entity_id
_entity_poly.type
_entity_poly.pdbx_seq_one_letter_code
_entity_poly.pdbx_strand_id
1 'polypeptide(L)'
;MTDLLPSPAVFEPAGGSFELSHGASVSGPAELVDAVRLALAVLDLRPAESGAVTVEADASLGAEAYTLEVTADGVRIAAGDRAGAFYAGQTLRQLLPHDAFRTVARAGWTVPCGRVEDAPRFSWRGVHLDVARHFMPKREVFRMVDLMAAHKLNRLHLHLVDDQGWRVESRAAPRLHEVASHRPRTTTSYYKEQPTFDEVPHGGYYTLDDLAEIGAYARARAVTIVPEIDVPGHASAILAAYPALDSRATDGREPEPFGVLERWGISPAILSPLPPTVDFLTVVIDEMLEALGETPYFHIGGDECVLDHWASSPEIVAFAEELGLESLSDLHAWFLRRLADVLAERGSRAVVWDEAFVSGMLRPDTIVMPWRGLGVARRAAEAGHDVVQTPVFPLYFDYAEASSEEEPMAIGDAITVSDVAAFVPAPESWTAGQREHVLGAQFQLWSERLPDGRAVDYRAWPRGCALAEVAWSGSAGSGFEARLEGHLGRLDALGVEYRPLTGPRPWQVGGAGHRRHRPGVVKVDEVMKHLEEMTHVADSTRPSM
;
A
#
# COMPACT_ATOMS: atom_id res chain seq x y z
N MET A 1 -30.57 2.39 -9.58
CA MET A 1 -29.16 2.13 -9.97
C MET A 1 -28.42 1.93 -8.67
N THR A 2 -27.74 0.80 -8.47
CA THR A 2 -26.99 0.55 -7.25
C THR A 2 -25.64 1.26 -7.33
N ASP A 3 -25.26 1.95 -6.28
CA ASP A 3 -24.00 2.68 -6.08
C ASP A 3 -22.93 1.76 -5.47
N LEU A 4 -22.87 0.50 -5.96
CA LEU A 4 -21.85 -0.47 -5.58
C LEU A 4 -20.49 -0.04 -6.11
N LEU A 5 -19.46 -0.14 -5.26
CA LEU A 5 -18.10 0.22 -5.59
C LEU A 5 -17.15 -0.69 -4.80
N PRO A 6 -16.38 -1.58 -5.46
CA PRO A 6 -16.29 -1.75 -6.91
C PRO A 6 -17.57 -2.30 -7.56
N SER A 7 -17.75 -2.09 -8.88
CA SER A 7 -18.85 -2.68 -9.64
C SER A 7 -18.68 -4.20 -9.73
N PRO A 8 -19.75 -4.97 -9.47
CA PRO A 8 -19.68 -6.41 -9.66
C PRO A 8 -19.65 -6.77 -11.15
N ALA A 9 -19.08 -7.94 -11.48
CA ALA A 9 -19.07 -8.47 -12.84
C ALA A 9 -20.50 -8.64 -13.41
N VAL A 10 -21.43 -9.13 -12.59
CA VAL A 10 -22.86 -9.24 -12.94
C VAL A 10 -23.71 -8.70 -11.80
N PHE A 11 -24.69 -7.85 -12.13
CA PHE A 11 -25.75 -7.44 -11.21
C PHE A 11 -27.12 -7.50 -11.91
N GLU A 12 -27.98 -8.39 -11.44
CA GLU A 12 -29.33 -8.61 -11.95
C GLU A 12 -30.35 -8.20 -10.88
N PRO A 13 -30.89 -6.96 -10.95
CA PRO A 13 -31.89 -6.52 -9.99
C PRO A 13 -33.20 -7.30 -10.17
N ALA A 14 -33.85 -7.65 -9.06
CA ALA A 14 -35.18 -8.26 -9.04
C ALA A 14 -36.18 -7.33 -8.34
N GLY A 15 -37.48 -7.53 -8.62
CA GLY A 15 -38.53 -6.79 -7.93
C GLY A 15 -38.65 -7.20 -6.46
N GLY A 16 -38.84 -6.23 -5.58
CA GLY A 16 -39.06 -6.45 -4.15
C GLY A 16 -37.84 -6.18 -3.27
N SER A 17 -37.99 -6.51 -1.99
CA SER A 17 -36.96 -6.33 -0.98
C SER A 17 -37.08 -7.39 0.11
N PHE A 18 -35.97 -7.61 0.82
CA PHE A 18 -35.87 -8.45 2.00
C PHE A 18 -35.58 -7.59 3.23
N GLU A 19 -36.23 -7.87 4.36
CA GLU A 19 -35.96 -7.20 5.63
C GLU A 19 -34.96 -8.02 6.45
N LEU A 20 -33.74 -7.51 6.56
CA LEU A 20 -32.68 -8.13 7.34
C LEU A 20 -32.55 -7.43 8.70
N SER A 21 -32.97 -8.11 9.76
CA SER A 21 -32.99 -7.55 11.11
C SER A 21 -31.67 -7.73 11.85
N HIS A 22 -31.43 -6.87 12.85
CA HIS A 22 -30.35 -7.09 13.81
C HIS A 22 -30.59 -8.41 14.57
N GLY A 23 -29.54 -9.22 14.71
CA GLY A 23 -29.62 -10.56 15.31
C GLY A 23 -30.19 -11.63 14.38
N ALA A 24 -30.37 -11.36 13.09
CA ALA A 24 -30.83 -12.35 12.11
C ALA A 24 -29.89 -13.57 12.08
N SER A 25 -30.47 -14.75 11.77
CA SER A 25 -29.71 -16.00 11.74
C SER A 25 -28.87 -16.14 10.48
N VAL A 26 -27.69 -16.74 10.63
CA VAL A 26 -26.78 -17.12 9.55
C VAL A 26 -26.39 -18.60 9.69
N SER A 27 -26.35 -19.33 8.58
CA SER A 27 -26.01 -20.76 8.54
C SER A 27 -24.98 -21.07 7.46
N GLY A 28 -24.17 -22.11 7.64
CA GLY A 28 -23.10 -22.47 6.71
C GLY A 28 -21.84 -23.03 7.40
N PRO A 29 -20.77 -23.34 6.64
CA PRO A 29 -19.46 -23.66 7.19
C PRO A 29 -18.95 -22.53 8.09
N ALA A 30 -18.43 -22.87 9.28
CA ALA A 30 -18.08 -21.91 10.33
C ALA A 30 -17.14 -20.79 9.83
N GLU A 31 -16.10 -21.15 9.06
CA GLU A 31 -15.13 -20.20 8.53
C GLU A 31 -15.77 -19.14 7.61
N LEU A 32 -16.69 -19.55 6.74
CA LEU A 32 -17.39 -18.65 5.83
C LEU A 32 -18.45 -17.80 6.57
N VAL A 33 -19.15 -18.42 7.52
CA VAL A 33 -20.10 -17.72 8.39
C VAL A 33 -19.40 -16.62 9.17
N ASP A 34 -18.24 -16.88 9.75
CA ASP A 34 -17.49 -15.89 10.50
C ASP A 34 -16.96 -14.75 9.61
N ALA A 35 -16.58 -15.05 8.36
CA ALA A 35 -16.22 -14.03 7.37
C ALA A 35 -17.39 -13.09 7.05
N VAL A 36 -18.58 -13.64 6.77
CA VAL A 36 -19.79 -12.85 6.50
C VAL A 36 -20.21 -12.03 7.72
N ARG A 37 -20.15 -12.63 8.92
CA ARG A 37 -20.45 -11.94 10.19
C ARG A 37 -19.53 -10.75 10.43
N LEU A 38 -18.23 -10.90 10.15
CA LEU A 38 -17.27 -9.82 10.30
C LEU A 38 -17.53 -8.68 9.32
N ALA A 39 -17.82 -8.99 8.05
CA ALA A 39 -18.16 -7.97 7.05
C ALA A 39 -19.46 -7.21 7.38
N LEU A 40 -20.41 -7.88 8.05
CA LEU A 40 -21.73 -7.35 8.41
C LEU A 40 -21.90 -7.14 9.92
N ALA A 41 -20.86 -6.68 10.60
CA ALA A 41 -20.85 -6.56 12.06
C ALA A 41 -22.04 -5.77 12.64
N VAL A 42 -22.57 -4.78 11.90
CA VAL A 42 -23.75 -3.98 12.30
C VAL A 42 -25.02 -4.81 12.50
N LEU A 43 -25.13 -5.95 11.80
CA LEU A 43 -26.28 -6.85 11.88
C LEU A 43 -26.18 -7.85 13.03
N ASP A 44 -24.98 -8.08 13.60
CA ASP A 44 -24.75 -9.06 14.67
C ASP A 44 -25.39 -10.43 14.36
N LEU A 45 -25.14 -10.94 13.14
CA LEU A 45 -25.75 -12.18 12.67
C LEU A 45 -25.42 -13.34 13.62
N ARG A 46 -26.46 -14.13 13.96
CA ARG A 46 -26.39 -15.22 14.93
C ARG A 46 -26.26 -16.57 14.22
N PRO A 47 -25.18 -17.34 14.45
CA PRO A 47 -25.07 -18.69 13.88
C PRO A 47 -26.26 -19.58 14.27
N ALA A 48 -26.82 -20.31 13.31
CA ALA A 48 -27.93 -21.25 13.49
C ALA A 48 -27.86 -22.38 12.45
N GLU A 49 -28.68 -23.43 12.63
CA GLU A 49 -28.77 -24.55 11.67
C GLU A 49 -29.40 -24.13 10.33
N SER A 50 -30.27 -23.13 10.36
CA SER A 50 -30.84 -22.46 9.19
C SER A 50 -31.02 -20.98 9.49
N GLY A 51 -30.99 -20.13 8.46
CA GLY A 51 -31.18 -18.71 8.71
C GLY A 51 -31.55 -17.85 7.53
N ALA A 52 -31.83 -16.58 7.86
CA ALA A 52 -32.11 -15.53 6.90
C ALA A 52 -30.94 -15.31 5.93
N VAL A 53 -29.71 -15.65 6.35
CA VAL A 53 -28.52 -15.70 5.52
C VAL A 53 -28.00 -17.14 5.50
N THR A 54 -27.81 -17.71 4.30
CA THR A 54 -27.16 -19.01 4.13
C THR A 54 -25.86 -18.80 3.35
N VAL A 55 -24.78 -19.41 3.81
CA VAL A 55 -23.45 -19.31 3.22
C VAL A 55 -22.95 -20.72 2.91
N GLU A 56 -22.52 -20.98 1.68
CA GLU A 56 -21.99 -22.26 1.26
C GLU A 56 -20.65 -22.11 0.53
N ALA A 57 -19.83 -23.16 0.61
CA ALA A 57 -18.61 -23.25 -0.17
C ALA A 57 -18.96 -23.79 -1.56
N ASP A 58 -18.48 -23.13 -2.61
CA ASP A 58 -18.62 -23.58 -3.98
C ASP A 58 -17.24 -23.64 -4.64
N ALA A 59 -16.69 -24.84 -4.73
CA ALA A 59 -15.36 -25.09 -5.30
C ALA A 59 -15.29 -24.85 -6.82
N SER A 60 -16.42 -24.61 -7.50
CA SER A 60 -16.43 -24.19 -8.91
C SER A 60 -16.11 -22.69 -9.07
N LEU A 61 -16.24 -21.90 -8.00
CA LEU A 61 -15.83 -20.51 -7.95
C LEU A 61 -14.32 -20.42 -7.66
N GLY A 62 -13.66 -19.47 -8.32
CA GLY A 62 -12.25 -19.18 -8.07
C GLY A 62 -11.99 -18.53 -6.71
N ALA A 63 -10.71 -18.33 -6.38
CA ALA A 63 -10.31 -17.58 -5.19
C ALA A 63 -10.96 -16.18 -5.17
N GLU A 64 -11.37 -15.72 -3.99
CA GLU A 64 -12.06 -14.44 -3.77
C GLU A 64 -13.40 -14.25 -4.50
N ALA A 65 -13.86 -15.24 -5.29
CA ALA A 65 -15.11 -15.15 -6.06
C ALA A 65 -16.32 -15.56 -5.23
N TYR A 66 -17.48 -14.98 -5.57
CA TYR A 66 -18.73 -15.26 -4.88
C TYR A 66 -19.96 -15.04 -5.77
N THR A 67 -21.07 -15.64 -5.36
CA THR A 67 -22.41 -15.27 -5.79
C THR A 67 -23.22 -14.84 -4.57
N LEU A 68 -24.09 -13.85 -4.75
CA LEU A 68 -25.00 -13.34 -3.72
C LEU A 68 -26.40 -13.23 -4.33
N GLU A 69 -27.36 -13.93 -3.76
CA GLU A 69 -28.77 -13.87 -4.16
C GLU A 69 -29.60 -13.35 -3.00
N VAL A 70 -30.36 -12.28 -3.24
CA VAL A 70 -31.34 -11.73 -2.30
C VAL A 70 -32.74 -11.97 -2.87
N THR A 71 -33.55 -12.70 -2.13
CA THR A 71 -34.95 -12.99 -2.45
C THR A 71 -35.86 -12.47 -1.35
N ALA A 72 -37.19 -12.48 -1.58
CA ALA A 72 -38.15 -12.11 -0.53
C ALA A 72 -38.10 -13.04 0.71
N ASP A 73 -37.51 -14.22 0.58
CA ASP A 73 -37.43 -15.23 1.64
C ASP A 73 -36.08 -15.24 2.37
N GLY A 74 -35.05 -14.57 1.84
CA GLY A 74 -33.73 -14.54 2.46
C GLY A 74 -32.57 -14.28 1.49
N VAL A 75 -31.36 -14.42 2.04
CA VAL A 75 -30.07 -14.21 1.36
C VAL A 75 -29.31 -15.52 1.24
N ARG A 76 -28.78 -15.81 0.05
CA ARG A 76 -27.88 -16.93 -0.22
C ARG A 76 -26.54 -16.42 -0.73
N ILE A 77 -25.45 -16.94 -0.17
CA ILE A 77 -24.08 -16.65 -0.57
C ILE A 77 -23.40 -17.98 -0.89
N ALA A 78 -22.84 -18.10 -2.09
CA ALA A 78 -21.88 -19.15 -2.42
C ALA A 78 -20.52 -18.49 -2.65
N ALA A 79 -19.45 -19.04 -2.07
CA ALA A 79 -18.12 -18.47 -2.17
C ALA A 79 -17.06 -19.53 -2.48
N GLY A 80 -16.05 -19.15 -3.28
CA GLY A 80 -14.91 -20.01 -3.59
C GLY A 80 -13.98 -20.24 -2.39
N ASP A 81 -13.87 -19.24 -1.52
CA ASP A 81 -13.08 -19.29 -0.29
C ASP A 81 -13.62 -18.32 0.78
N ARG A 82 -12.90 -18.23 1.91
CA ARG A 82 -13.20 -17.30 3.01
C ARG A 82 -13.20 -15.83 2.58
N ALA A 83 -12.29 -15.43 1.69
CA ALA A 83 -12.22 -14.05 1.20
C ALA A 83 -13.42 -13.72 0.30
N GLY A 84 -13.84 -14.64 -0.56
CA GLY A 84 -15.06 -14.52 -1.35
C GLY A 84 -16.30 -14.36 -0.47
N ALA A 85 -16.41 -15.13 0.62
CA ALA A 85 -17.51 -14.97 1.58
C ALA A 85 -17.46 -13.61 2.30
N PHE A 86 -16.26 -13.15 2.68
CA PHE A 86 -16.08 -11.81 3.25
C PHE A 86 -16.50 -10.71 2.26
N TYR A 87 -16.10 -10.80 1.00
CA TYR A 87 -16.45 -9.84 -0.04
C TYR A 87 -17.93 -9.87 -0.43
N ALA A 88 -18.57 -11.04 -0.41
CA ALA A 88 -20.02 -11.15 -0.52
C ALA A 88 -20.73 -10.38 0.61
N GLY A 89 -20.22 -10.51 1.83
CA GLY A 89 -20.68 -9.73 2.98
C GLY A 89 -20.50 -8.21 2.80
N GLN A 90 -19.36 -7.77 2.24
CA GLN A 90 -19.14 -6.35 1.91
C GLN A 90 -20.11 -5.85 0.83
N THR A 91 -20.37 -6.64 -0.21
CA THR A 91 -21.37 -6.30 -1.23
C THR A 91 -22.76 -6.22 -0.64
N LEU A 92 -23.15 -7.18 0.22
CA LEU A 92 -24.42 -7.11 0.95
C LEU A 92 -24.50 -5.85 1.82
N ARG A 93 -23.42 -5.48 2.51
CA ARG A 93 -23.35 -4.25 3.29
C ARG A 93 -23.54 -3.00 2.43
N GLN A 94 -22.95 -2.98 1.24
CA GLN A 94 -23.14 -1.87 0.30
C GLN A 94 -24.54 -1.81 -0.29
N LEU A 95 -25.26 -2.94 -0.41
CA LEU A 95 -26.69 -2.94 -0.81
C LEU A 95 -27.61 -2.34 0.27
N LEU A 96 -27.16 -2.23 1.52
CA LEU A 96 -27.88 -1.54 2.58
C LEU A 96 -27.77 -0.01 2.44
N PRO A 97 -28.70 0.76 3.04
CA PRO A 97 -28.55 2.21 3.20
C PRO A 97 -27.21 2.59 3.85
N HIS A 98 -26.71 3.79 3.55
CA HIS A 98 -25.39 4.28 4.02
C HIS A 98 -25.20 4.18 5.54
N ASP A 99 -26.29 4.26 6.30
CA ASP A 99 -26.23 4.10 7.76
C ASP A 99 -25.74 2.73 8.24
N ALA A 100 -25.71 1.70 7.38
CA ALA A 100 -25.12 0.38 7.67
C ALA A 100 -23.58 0.46 7.85
N PHE A 101 -23.00 1.62 7.54
CA PHE A 101 -21.61 1.92 7.79
C PHE A 101 -21.35 2.62 9.12
N ARG A 102 -22.42 2.96 9.86
CA ARG A 102 -22.33 3.46 11.23
C ARG A 102 -22.31 2.30 12.24
N THR A 103 -21.89 2.61 13.47
CA THR A 103 -21.84 1.64 14.58
C THR A 103 -23.17 1.43 15.29
N VAL A 104 -24.13 2.35 15.14
CA VAL A 104 -25.42 2.26 15.82
C VAL A 104 -26.33 1.23 15.15
N ALA A 105 -26.81 0.26 15.94
CA ALA A 105 -27.77 -0.73 15.46
C ALA A 105 -29.11 -0.07 15.15
N ARG A 106 -29.70 -0.44 14.02
CA ARG A 106 -31.09 -0.12 13.66
C ARG A 106 -31.92 -1.41 13.62
N ALA A 107 -33.21 -1.27 13.90
CA ALA A 107 -34.09 -2.42 14.10
C ALA A 107 -34.29 -3.29 12.84
N GLY A 108 -34.20 -2.70 11.64
CA GLY A 108 -34.35 -3.41 10.37
C GLY A 108 -33.62 -2.71 9.23
N TRP A 109 -33.14 -3.51 8.29
CA TRP A 109 -32.45 -3.06 7.08
C TRP A 109 -33.14 -3.65 5.85
N THR A 110 -33.64 -2.76 4.99
CA THR A 110 -34.22 -3.15 3.71
C THR A 110 -33.11 -3.42 2.70
N VAL A 111 -33.06 -4.64 2.16
CA VAL A 111 -32.12 -5.06 1.10
C VAL A 111 -32.91 -5.25 -0.20
N PRO A 112 -32.50 -4.66 -1.33
CA PRO A 112 -33.16 -4.92 -2.61
C PRO A 112 -32.94 -6.37 -3.05
N CYS A 113 -33.99 -7.00 -3.60
CA CYS A 113 -33.86 -8.32 -4.22
C CYS A 113 -33.01 -8.26 -5.49
N GLY A 114 -32.28 -9.32 -5.79
CA GLY A 114 -31.45 -9.43 -6.98
C GLY A 114 -30.33 -10.46 -6.83
N ARG A 115 -29.54 -10.61 -7.89
CA ARG A 115 -28.39 -11.52 -7.95
C ARG A 115 -27.12 -10.75 -8.30
N VAL A 116 -26.03 -11.09 -7.62
CA VAL A 116 -24.66 -10.65 -7.92
C VAL A 116 -23.82 -11.88 -8.18
N GLU A 117 -23.02 -11.84 -9.24
CA GLU A 117 -21.91 -12.77 -9.48
C GLU A 117 -20.65 -11.93 -9.65
N ASP A 118 -19.58 -12.25 -8.93
CA ASP A 118 -18.44 -11.35 -8.85
C ASP A 118 -17.14 -12.07 -8.52
N ALA A 119 -16.04 -11.56 -9.08
CA ALA A 119 -14.69 -12.03 -8.87
C ALA A 119 -13.70 -10.90 -9.22
N PRO A 120 -12.54 -10.79 -8.54
CA PRO A 120 -11.58 -9.76 -8.85
C PRO A 120 -10.87 -10.03 -10.19
N ARG A 121 -10.62 -8.95 -10.94
CA ARG A 121 -9.77 -8.97 -12.13
C ARG A 121 -8.30 -9.25 -11.80
N PHE A 122 -7.82 -8.64 -10.72
CA PHE A 122 -6.42 -8.67 -10.31
C PHE A 122 -6.29 -9.23 -8.89
N SER A 123 -5.28 -10.06 -8.64
CA SER A 123 -5.02 -10.66 -7.33
C SER A 123 -4.36 -9.70 -6.36
N TRP A 124 -3.69 -8.66 -6.86
CA TRP A 124 -3.06 -7.59 -6.08
C TRP A 124 -3.85 -6.27 -6.21
N ARG A 125 -4.53 -5.86 -5.14
CA ARG A 125 -5.31 -4.63 -5.08
C ARG A 125 -4.83 -3.83 -3.87
N GLY A 126 -3.78 -3.05 -4.10
CA GLY A 126 -2.89 -2.62 -3.02
C GLY A 126 -3.09 -1.19 -2.54
N VAL A 127 -2.64 -0.96 -1.32
CA VAL A 127 -2.44 0.35 -0.69
C VAL A 127 -1.06 0.37 -0.07
N HIS A 128 -0.24 1.36 -0.40
CA HIS A 128 0.97 1.66 0.34
C HIS A 128 0.70 2.76 1.37
N LEU A 129 1.24 2.56 2.57
CA LEU A 129 1.20 3.52 3.66
C LEU A 129 2.61 3.68 4.23
N ASP A 130 3.19 4.86 3.99
CA ASP A 130 4.43 5.28 4.63
C ASP A 130 4.15 5.68 6.08
N VAL A 131 4.80 4.96 6.99
CA VAL A 131 4.79 5.26 8.43
C VAL A 131 6.18 5.66 8.93
N ALA A 132 7.18 5.68 8.05
CA ALA A 132 8.55 6.06 8.32
C ALA A 132 8.72 7.59 8.31
N ARG A 133 8.21 8.33 7.33
CA ARG A 133 8.38 9.80 7.30
C ARG A 133 7.51 10.48 8.36
N HIS A 134 6.25 10.09 8.49
CA HIS A 134 5.36 10.42 9.61
C HIS A 134 4.68 9.17 10.17
N PHE A 135 4.96 8.88 11.44
CA PHE A 135 4.39 7.72 12.12
C PHE A 135 2.87 7.79 12.26
N MET A 136 2.22 6.70 11.84
CA MET A 136 0.79 6.47 12.04
C MET A 136 0.58 5.52 13.21
N PRO A 137 -0.14 5.91 14.27
CA PRO A 137 -0.44 4.97 15.37
C PRO A 137 -1.24 3.76 14.87
N LYS A 138 -1.15 2.62 15.56
CA LYS A 138 -1.85 1.36 15.22
C LYS A 138 -3.33 1.54 14.86
N ARG A 139 -4.04 2.45 15.54
CA ARG A 139 -5.45 2.77 15.26
C ARG A 139 -5.70 3.28 13.83
N GLU A 140 -4.75 4.03 13.26
CA GLU A 140 -4.83 4.52 11.89
C GLU A 140 -4.53 3.41 10.88
N VAL A 141 -3.65 2.46 11.22
CA VAL A 141 -3.43 1.25 10.42
C VAL A 141 -4.69 0.40 10.36
N PHE A 142 -5.35 0.17 11.50
CA PHE A 142 -6.64 -0.54 11.54
C PHE A 142 -7.72 0.16 10.73
N ARG A 143 -7.77 1.50 10.82
CA ARG A 143 -8.68 2.31 10.02
C ARG A 143 -8.43 2.12 8.52
N MET A 144 -7.16 2.15 8.08
CA MET A 144 -6.82 1.89 6.68
C MET A 144 -7.27 0.50 6.25
N VAL A 145 -7.03 -0.54 7.06
CA VAL A 145 -7.49 -1.92 6.80
C VAL A 145 -9.02 -1.98 6.67
N ASP A 146 -9.78 -1.31 7.53
CA ASP A 146 -11.25 -1.29 7.45
C ASP A 146 -11.74 -0.62 6.15
N LEU A 147 -11.08 0.45 5.72
CA LEU A 147 -11.39 1.12 4.47
C LEU A 147 -11.01 0.26 3.26
N MET A 148 -9.85 -0.38 3.28
CA MET A 148 -9.46 -1.34 2.24
C MET A 148 -10.48 -2.47 2.11
N ALA A 149 -10.88 -3.06 3.24
CA ALA A 149 -11.86 -4.13 3.30
C ALA A 149 -13.22 -3.73 2.72
N ALA A 150 -13.70 -2.52 3.04
CA ALA A 150 -14.96 -1.99 2.51
C ALA A 150 -14.95 -1.83 0.98
N HIS A 151 -13.77 -1.63 0.38
CA HIS A 151 -13.55 -1.45 -1.05
C HIS A 151 -12.90 -2.67 -1.72
N LYS A 152 -12.79 -3.81 -1.02
CA LYS A 152 -12.18 -5.06 -1.51
C LYS A 152 -10.71 -4.94 -1.95
N LEU A 153 -9.97 -3.96 -1.44
CA LEU A 153 -8.51 -3.88 -1.52
C LEU A 153 -7.89 -4.90 -0.54
N ASN A 154 -6.80 -5.57 -0.93
CA ASN A 154 -6.34 -6.80 -0.25
C ASN A 154 -4.84 -6.87 0.05
N ARG A 155 -4.05 -5.84 -0.26
CA ARG A 155 -2.62 -5.76 0.06
C ARG A 155 -2.30 -4.44 0.73
N LEU A 156 -1.87 -4.46 1.99
CA LEU A 156 -1.40 -3.26 2.69
C LEU A 156 0.12 -3.32 2.73
N HIS A 157 0.74 -2.56 1.83
CA HIS A 157 2.18 -2.34 1.80
C HIS A 157 2.55 -1.32 2.88
N LEU A 158 3.21 -1.79 3.94
CA LEU A 158 3.65 -0.94 5.05
C LEU A 158 5.12 -0.60 4.86
N HIS A 159 5.40 0.66 4.54
CA HIS A 159 6.75 1.20 4.48
C HIS A 159 7.23 1.58 5.88
N LEU A 160 7.93 0.64 6.51
CA LEU A 160 8.23 0.65 7.96
C LEU A 160 9.55 1.35 8.30
N VAL A 161 10.41 1.58 7.30
CA VAL A 161 11.78 2.03 7.51
C VAL A 161 12.17 2.98 6.40
N ASP A 162 12.67 4.15 6.79
CA ASP A 162 13.30 5.12 5.91
C ASP A 162 14.31 5.97 6.68
N ASP A 163 14.96 6.93 6.02
CA ASP A 163 15.94 7.85 6.58
C ASP A 163 15.43 8.63 7.81
N GLN A 164 14.13 8.95 7.86
CA GLN A 164 13.52 9.77 8.92
C GLN A 164 12.86 8.93 10.03
N GLY A 165 12.93 7.59 9.94
CA GLY A 165 12.71 6.74 11.10
C GLY A 165 12.51 5.25 10.84
N TRP A 166 12.77 4.48 11.90
CA TRP A 166 12.54 3.05 12.00
C TRP A 166 11.32 2.76 12.88
N ARG A 167 10.37 1.95 12.40
CA ARG A 167 9.01 1.85 13.01
C ARG A 167 8.66 0.53 13.65
N VAL A 168 9.60 -0.38 13.88
CA VAL A 168 9.30 -1.69 14.46
C VAL A 168 10.24 -2.00 15.63
N GLU A 169 9.74 -2.61 16.69
CA GLU A 169 10.60 -3.16 17.73
C GLU A 169 11.52 -4.26 17.16
N SER A 170 12.75 -4.31 17.64
CA SER A 170 13.66 -5.44 17.40
C SER A 170 14.28 -5.82 18.73
N ARG A 171 14.18 -7.09 19.13
CA ARG A 171 14.75 -7.56 20.39
C ARG A 171 16.23 -7.84 20.23
N ALA A 172 16.63 -8.32 19.06
CA ALA A 172 18.02 -8.53 18.71
C ALA A 172 18.79 -7.21 18.48
N ALA A 173 18.13 -6.19 17.96
CA ALA A 173 18.72 -4.90 17.64
C ALA A 173 17.94 -3.71 18.26
N PRO A 174 17.89 -3.57 19.60
CA PRO A 174 17.02 -2.62 20.29
C PRO A 174 17.25 -1.15 19.91
N ARG A 175 18.49 -0.76 19.57
CA ARG A 175 18.78 0.63 19.14
C ARG A 175 17.99 1.06 17.90
N LEU A 176 17.50 0.13 17.07
CA LEU A 176 16.65 0.45 15.92
C LEU A 176 15.40 1.23 16.36
N HIS A 177 14.74 0.81 17.45
CA HIS A 177 13.57 1.52 17.94
C HIS A 177 13.90 2.48 19.10
N GLU A 178 14.94 2.23 19.90
CA GLU A 178 15.33 3.15 20.99
C GLU A 178 15.94 4.46 20.48
N VAL A 179 16.65 4.44 19.34
CA VAL A 179 17.30 5.61 18.75
C VAL A 179 16.58 6.04 17.48
N ALA A 180 16.38 5.12 16.54
CA ALA A 180 15.98 5.50 15.19
C ALA A 180 14.48 5.71 14.99
N SER A 181 13.65 5.50 16.02
CA SER A 181 12.20 5.73 15.95
C SER A 181 11.79 7.19 16.19
N HIS A 182 12.71 8.11 16.44
CA HIS A 182 12.36 9.49 16.72
C HIS A 182 13.41 10.49 16.23
N ARG A 183 12.94 11.73 16.00
CA ARG A 183 13.75 12.88 15.59
C ARG A 183 13.29 14.13 16.34
N PRO A 184 14.16 15.12 16.58
CA PRO A 184 13.83 16.26 17.42
C PRO A 184 12.91 17.29 16.75
N ARG A 185 12.86 17.31 15.40
CA ARG A 185 12.06 18.27 14.61
C ARG A 185 11.87 17.77 13.18
N THR A 186 10.94 18.40 12.45
CA THR A 186 10.61 18.05 11.07
C THR A 186 10.64 19.28 10.17
N THR A 187 11.18 19.13 8.95
CA THR A 187 11.19 20.23 7.97
C THR A 187 9.78 20.59 7.49
N THR A 188 9.52 21.89 7.39
CA THR A 188 8.25 22.49 6.95
C THR A 188 8.38 23.25 5.64
N SER A 189 9.61 23.49 5.16
CA SER A 189 9.87 24.21 3.92
C SER A 189 9.54 23.36 2.69
N TYR A 190 9.36 24.00 1.54
CA TYR A 190 9.30 23.29 0.26
C TYR A 190 10.67 22.71 -0.13
N TYR A 191 10.65 21.78 -1.08
CA TYR A 191 11.86 21.23 -1.68
C TYR A 191 12.72 22.36 -2.28
N LYS A 192 14.05 22.25 -2.12
CA LYS A 192 15.07 23.26 -2.51
C LYS A 192 15.01 24.64 -1.84
N GLU A 193 14.07 24.87 -0.94
CA GLU A 193 14.06 26.11 -0.15
C GLU A 193 15.05 26.06 1.01
N GLN A 194 15.35 27.24 1.57
CA GLN A 194 16.02 27.33 2.87
C GLN A 194 15.19 26.55 3.91
N PRO A 195 15.78 25.52 4.55
CA PRO A 195 15.07 24.65 5.48
C PRO A 195 14.53 25.41 6.68
N THR A 196 13.25 25.22 6.96
CA THR A 196 12.58 25.67 8.18
C THR A 196 12.02 24.46 8.92
N PHE A 197 11.96 24.51 10.25
CA PHE A 197 11.53 23.37 11.06
C PHE A 197 10.40 23.77 12.00
N ASP A 198 9.57 22.79 12.36
CA ASP A 198 8.50 22.97 13.35
C ASP A 198 9.01 23.01 14.79
N GLU A 199 10.23 22.54 15.04
CA GLU A 199 10.82 22.35 16.38
C GLU A 199 9.96 21.45 17.29
N VAL A 200 9.28 20.46 16.69
CA VAL A 200 8.42 19.49 17.38
C VAL A 200 9.02 18.09 17.27
N PRO A 201 9.34 17.43 18.40
CA PRO A 201 9.78 16.04 18.39
C PRO A 201 8.73 15.13 17.75
N HIS A 202 9.18 14.28 16.83
CA HIS A 202 8.35 13.30 16.14
C HIS A 202 8.90 11.90 16.39
N GLY A 203 8.03 10.92 16.60
CA GLY A 203 8.44 9.53 16.69
C GLY A 203 7.33 8.55 17.01
N GLY A 204 7.74 7.30 17.18
CA GLY A 204 6.86 6.15 17.43
C GLY A 204 7.31 4.92 16.65
N TYR A 205 6.95 3.76 17.16
CA TYR A 205 7.19 2.45 16.56
C TYR A 205 6.11 1.47 17.03
N TYR A 206 5.95 0.37 16.30
CA TYR A 206 5.11 -0.76 16.68
C TYR A 206 5.95 -1.77 17.44
N THR A 207 5.46 -2.26 18.57
CA THR A 207 6.04 -3.46 19.19
C THR A 207 5.84 -4.67 18.29
N LEU A 208 6.57 -5.77 18.52
CA LEU A 208 6.33 -7.02 17.80
C LEU A 208 4.89 -7.53 18.06
N ASP A 209 4.35 -7.30 19.25
CA ASP A 209 2.96 -7.63 19.58
C ASP A 209 1.95 -6.74 18.82
N ASP A 210 2.25 -5.45 18.65
CA ASP A 210 1.44 -4.56 17.81
C ASP A 210 1.45 -5.03 16.34
N LEU A 211 2.62 -5.44 15.83
CA LEU A 211 2.77 -5.93 14.46
C LEU A 211 1.99 -7.24 14.26
N ALA A 212 2.02 -8.14 15.25
CA ALA A 212 1.21 -9.36 15.26
C ALA A 212 -0.29 -9.05 15.27
N GLU A 213 -0.73 -8.07 16.06
CA GLU A 213 -2.13 -7.64 16.09
C GLU A 213 -2.56 -7.01 14.75
N ILE A 214 -1.70 -6.18 14.14
CA ILE A 214 -1.92 -5.62 12.79
C ILE A 214 -2.09 -6.73 11.76
N GLY A 215 -1.17 -7.71 11.74
CA GLY A 215 -1.26 -8.86 10.82
C GLY A 215 -2.55 -9.66 11.01
N ALA A 216 -2.94 -9.94 12.25
CA ALA A 216 -4.18 -10.65 12.55
C ALA A 216 -5.44 -9.85 12.18
N TYR A 217 -5.46 -8.54 12.47
CA TYR A 217 -6.58 -7.66 12.15
C TYR A 217 -6.82 -7.56 10.65
N ALA A 218 -5.73 -7.45 9.87
CA ALA A 218 -5.74 -7.42 8.41
C ALA A 218 -6.21 -8.74 7.80
N ARG A 219 -5.62 -9.89 8.20
CA ARG A 219 -6.01 -11.22 7.69
C ARG A 219 -7.49 -11.51 7.92
N ALA A 220 -8.01 -11.15 9.10
CA ALA A 220 -9.43 -11.34 9.41
C ALA A 220 -10.33 -10.70 8.35
N ARG A 221 -9.89 -9.58 7.76
CA ARG A 221 -10.60 -8.76 6.75
C ARG A 221 -10.14 -8.99 5.31
N ALA A 222 -9.50 -10.14 5.04
CA ALA A 222 -8.96 -10.48 3.72
C ALA A 222 -7.95 -9.45 3.18
N VAL A 223 -7.17 -8.83 4.08
CA VAL A 223 -6.04 -7.96 3.74
C VAL A 223 -4.74 -8.64 4.19
N THR A 224 -3.78 -8.75 3.29
CA THR A 224 -2.42 -9.25 3.60
C THR A 224 -1.50 -8.05 3.81
N ILE A 225 -0.71 -8.09 4.90
CA ILE A 225 0.36 -7.11 5.14
C ILE A 225 1.57 -7.50 4.28
N VAL A 226 2.13 -6.50 3.59
CA VAL A 226 3.41 -6.59 2.89
C VAL A 226 4.35 -5.63 3.62
N PRO A 227 5.18 -6.09 4.56
CA PRO A 227 6.13 -5.22 5.25
C PRO A 227 7.26 -4.82 4.28
N GLU A 228 7.76 -3.60 4.45
CA GLU A 228 8.94 -3.12 3.73
C GLU A 228 10.03 -2.67 4.70
N ILE A 229 11.25 -3.14 4.43
CA ILE A 229 12.49 -2.52 4.89
C ILE A 229 13.22 -2.06 3.64
N ASP A 230 13.26 -0.76 3.40
CA ASP A 230 13.90 -0.21 2.21
C ASP A 230 15.42 -0.14 2.40
N VAL A 231 16.16 -0.87 1.56
CA VAL A 231 17.60 -1.03 1.61
C VAL A 231 18.17 -1.29 0.21
N PRO A 232 19.45 -0.98 -0.05
CA PRO A 232 20.44 -0.40 0.86
C PRO A 232 20.38 1.13 0.98
N GLY A 233 19.55 1.78 0.15
CA GLY A 233 19.16 3.19 0.26
C GLY A 233 18.25 3.44 1.47
N HIS A 234 17.77 4.67 1.64
CA HIS A 234 16.78 5.03 2.68
C HIS A 234 17.12 4.53 4.11
N ALA A 235 18.41 4.40 4.41
CA ALA A 235 18.89 3.67 5.57
C ALA A 235 19.49 4.55 6.67
N SER A 236 19.40 5.89 6.57
CA SER A 236 20.02 6.79 7.55
C SER A 236 19.55 6.52 8.98
N ALA A 237 18.29 6.12 9.17
CA ALA A 237 17.76 5.71 10.47
C ALA A 237 18.47 4.47 11.03
N ILE A 238 18.69 3.44 10.20
CA ILE A 238 19.45 2.24 10.58
C ILE A 238 20.87 2.64 10.98
N LEU A 239 21.52 3.49 10.18
CA LEU A 239 22.90 3.93 10.43
C LEU A 239 23.05 4.83 11.66
N ALA A 240 22.01 5.59 12.03
CA ALA A 240 21.98 6.34 13.29
C ALA A 240 21.98 5.40 14.52
N ALA A 241 21.30 4.26 14.41
CA ALA A 241 21.28 3.24 15.44
C ALA A 241 22.54 2.35 15.43
N TYR A 242 23.06 2.01 14.25
CA TYR A 242 24.20 1.09 14.07
C TYR A 242 25.18 1.62 13.01
N PRO A 243 26.07 2.56 13.38
CA PRO A 243 27.04 3.16 12.45
C PRO A 243 28.02 2.16 11.82
N ALA A 244 28.26 1.02 12.46
CA ALA A 244 29.09 -0.06 11.92
C ALA A 244 28.57 -0.67 10.60
N LEU A 245 27.29 -0.46 10.26
CA LEU A 245 26.68 -0.91 9.00
C LEU A 245 26.86 0.08 7.86
N ASP A 246 27.49 1.24 8.10
CA ASP A 246 27.74 2.27 7.09
C ASP A 246 28.75 1.77 6.06
N SER A 247 28.49 2.03 4.77
CA SER A 247 29.40 1.71 3.67
C SER A 247 30.78 2.38 3.75
N ARG A 248 30.91 3.45 4.53
CA ARG A 248 32.17 4.17 4.79
C ARG A 248 32.94 3.62 5.99
N ALA A 249 32.35 2.71 6.78
CA ALA A 249 33.06 2.05 7.87
C ALA A 249 34.22 1.23 7.26
N THR A 250 35.44 1.45 7.76
CA THR A 250 36.66 0.79 7.27
C THR A 250 37.52 0.36 8.44
N ASP A 251 38.07 -0.87 8.41
CA ASP A 251 39.02 -1.38 9.40
C ASP A 251 38.61 -1.14 10.88
N GLY A 252 37.32 -1.35 11.20
CA GLY A 252 36.78 -1.15 12.54
C GLY A 252 36.69 0.31 13.01
N ARG A 253 36.83 1.28 12.09
CA ARG A 253 36.57 2.71 12.35
C ARG A 253 35.19 3.08 11.85
N GLU A 254 34.32 3.41 12.79
CA GLU A 254 33.00 3.95 12.48
C GLU A 254 33.15 5.40 11.99
N PRO A 255 32.44 5.79 10.92
CA PRO A 255 32.33 7.20 10.54
C PRO A 255 31.52 7.95 11.60
N GLU A 256 31.54 9.30 11.54
CA GLU A 256 30.64 10.10 12.37
C GLU A 256 29.19 9.63 12.16
N PRO A 257 28.47 9.25 13.24
CA PRO A 257 27.13 8.70 13.13
C PRO A 257 26.19 9.64 12.38
N PHE A 258 25.36 9.09 11.51
CA PHE A 258 24.23 9.84 10.98
C PHE A 258 23.23 10.12 12.12
N GLY A 259 22.59 11.29 12.08
CA GLY A 259 21.35 11.50 12.83
C GLY A 259 20.18 10.93 12.05
N VAL A 260 19.09 10.59 12.74
CA VAL A 260 17.80 10.37 12.07
C VAL A 260 17.42 11.64 11.31
N LEU A 261 17.14 11.54 10.02
CA LEU A 261 17.01 12.74 9.19
C LEU A 261 15.77 13.56 9.56
N GLU A 262 15.95 14.87 9.56
CA GLU A 262 14.89 15.86 9.84
C GLU A 262 14.27 16.42 8.55
N ARG A 263 14.76 15.97 7.39
CA ARG A 263 14.44 16.47 6.05
C ARG A 263 14.11 15.34 5.09
N TRP A 264 13.47 15.72 4.00
CA TRP A 264 13.06 14.84 2.90
C TRP A 264 14.10 14.82 1.78
N GLY A 265 14.00 13.83 0.91
CA GLY A 265 14.84 13.63 -0.27
C GLY A 265 15.83 12.49 -0.09
N ILE A 266 16.70 12.31 -1.10
CA ILE A 266 17.63 11.19 -1.19
C ILE A 266 18.84 11.41 -0.30
N SER A 267 19.06 10.50 0.65
CA SER A 267 20.29 10.46 1.43
C SER A 267 21.40 9.71 0.67
N PRO A 268 22.65 10.21 0.65
CA PRO A 268 23.78 9.42 0.17
C PRO A 268 24.18 8.32 1.17
N ALA A 269 23.61 8.32 2.38
CA ALA A 269 23.90 7.34 3.42
C ALA A 269 23.25 5.99 3.08
N ILE A 270 24.06 5.05 2.61
CA ILE A 270 23.61 3.71 2.23
C ILE A 270 24.34 2.64 3.03
N LEU A 271 23.65 1.53 3.30
CA LEU A 271 24.20 0.38 4.01
C LEU A 271 25.39 -0.23 3.25
N SER A 272 26.34 -0.79 3.98
CA SER A 272 27.39 -1.64 3.41
C SER A 272 26.77 -2.91 2.81
N PRO A 273 27.13 -3.33 1.59
CA PRO A 273 26.60 -4.55 0.97
C PRO A 273 27.29 -5.82 1.47
N LEU A 274 28.24 -5.70 2.42
CA LEU A 274 29.03 -6.82 2.91
C LEU A 274 28.18 -7.83 3.72
N PRO A 275 28.64 -9.09 3.86
CA PRO A 275 27.89 -10.14 4.55
C PRO A 275 27.36 -9.79 5.96
N PRO A 276 28.07 -9.05 6.82
CA PRO A 276 27.55 -8.68 8.15
C PRO A 276 26.25 -7.88 8.10
N THR A 277 26.03 -7.04 7.08
CA THR A 277 24.78 -6.31 6.89
C THR A 277 23.64 -7.26 6.53
N VAL A 278 23.89 -8.22 5.65
CA VAL A 278 22.91 -9.25 5.28
C VAL A 278 22.52 -10.08 6.50
N ASP A 279 23.50 -10.47 7.33
CA ASP A 279 23.24 -11.22 8.56
C ASP A 279 22.39 -10.39 9.55
N PHE A 280 22.70 -9.10 9.71
CA PHE A 280 21.92 -8.19 10.53
C PHE A 280 20.46 -8.07 10.03
N LEU A 281 20.27 -7.79 8.74
CA LEU A 281 18.94 -7.66 8.14
C LEU A 281 18.17 -8.97 8.23
N THR A 282 18.83 -10.12 8.07
CA THR A 282 18.22 -11.44 8.19
C THR A 282 17.57 -11.63 9.56
N VAL A 283 18.28 -11.28 10.63
CA VAL A 283 17.75 -11.38 12.01
C VAL A 283 16.52 -10.50 12.20
N VAL A 284 16.54 -9.28 11.69
CA VAL A 284 15.42 -8.35 11.84
C VAL A 284 14.21 -8.75 10.98
N ILE A 285 14.45 -9.25 9.77
CA ILE A 285 13.42 -9.84 8.90
C ILE A 285 12.77 -11.04 9.60
N ASP A 286 13.55 -11.90 10.26
CA ASP A 286 13.03 -13.03 11.03
C ASP A 286 12.06 -12.59 12.13
N GLU A 287 12.42 -11.57 12.92
CA GLU A 287 11.54 -11.04 13.98
C GLU A 287 10.22 -10.49 13.41
N MET A 288 10.27 -9.79 12.26
CA MET A 288 9.07 -9.27 11.61
C MET A 288 8.17 -10.37 11.05
N LEU A 289 8.75 -11.37 10.39
CA LEU A 289 8.01 -12.51 9.84
C LEU A 289 7.40 -13.36 10.95
N GLU A 290 8.11 -13.59 12.05
CA GLU A 290 7.59 -14.28 13.23
C GLU A 290 6.38 -13.53 13.82
N ALA A 291 6.49 -12.21 13.99
CA ALA A 291 5.41 -11.38 14.53
C ALA A 291 4.18 -11.36 13.61
N LEU A 292 4.37 -11.11 12.31
CA LEU A 292 3.27 -11.05 11.35
C LEU A 292 2.60 -12.41 11.14
N GLY A 293 3.35 -13.51 11.27
CA GLY A 293 2.92 -14.85 10.88
C GLY A 293 2.97 -15.03 9.36
N GLU A 294 1.94 -15.64 8.77
CA GLU A 294 1.89 -15.88 7.32
C GLU A 294 2.03 -14.57 6.52
N THR A 295 3.19 -14.42 5.87
CA THR A 295 3.64 -13.22 5.17
C THR A 295 4.21 -13.62 3.81
N PRO A 296 3.35 -13.82 2.80
CA PRO A 296 3.77 -14.36 1.50
C PRO A 296 4.62 -13.40 0.67
N TYR A 297 4.66 -12.12 1.03
CA TYR A 297 5.42 -11.08 0.34
C TYR A 297 6.14 -10.20 1.34
N PHE A 298 7.37 -9.81 1.02
CA PHE A 298 8.17 -8.86 1.79
C PHE A 298 8.87 -7.92 0.81
N HIS A 299 8.69 -6.62 0.99
CA HIS A 299 9.32 -5.61 0.14
C HIS A 299 10.70 -5.25 0.70
N ILE A 300 11.72 -5.26 -0.14
CA ILE A 300 13.10 -4.93 0.25
C ILE A 300 13.58 -3.60 -0.33
N GLY A 301 12.65 -2.82 -0.88
CA GLY A 301 12.89 -1.49 -1.44
C GLY A 301 13.80 -1.53 -2.67
N GLY A 302 14.92 -0.82 -2.58
CA GLY A 302 15.99 -0.84 -3.57
C GLY A 302 15.96 0.34 -4.55
N ASP A 303 15.20 1.38 -4.24
CA ASP A 303 15.16 2.65 -4.95
C ASP A 303 16.24 3.64 -4.47
N GLU A 304 16.43 4.68 -5.28
CA GLU A 304 17.19 5.89 -4.97
C GLU A 304 18.63 5.73 -4.43
N CYS A 305 19.27 4.59 -4.70
CA CYS A 305 20.59 4.26 -4.15
C CYS A 305 21.74 5.05 -4.78
N VAL A 306 22.36 5.96 -4.02
CA VAL A 306 23.57 6.70 -4.41
C VAL A 306 24.84 5.90 -4.11
N LEU A 307 25.37 5.20 -5.12
CA LEU A 307 26.49 4.25 -4.97
C LEU A 307 27.89 4.88 -4.73
N ASP A 308 27.99 6.21 -4.59
CA ASP A 308 29.28 6.91 -4.46
C ASP A 308 30.07 6.47 -3.21
N HIS A 309 29.38 6.17 -2.10
CA HIS A 309 30.05 5.66 -0.90
C HIS A 309 30.62 4.26 -1.10
N TRP A 310 29.92 3.37 -1.82
CA TRP A 310 30.44 2.06 -2.19
C TRP A 310 31.67 2.19 -3.08
N ALA A 311 31.64 3.08 -4.08
CA ALA A 311 32.77 3.35 -4.96
C ALA A 311 34.00 3.88 -4.21
N SER A 312 33.79 4.60 -3.11
CA SER A 312 34.88 5.16 -2.30
C SER A 312 35.49 4.17 -1.30
N SER A 313 34.87 3.01 -1.07
CA SER A 313 35.30 2.03 -0.08
C SER A 313 36.16 0.92 -0.70
N PRO A 314 37.47 0.82 -0.37
CA PRO A 314 38.34 -0.21 -0.93
C PRO A 314 37.89 -1.63 -0.60
N GLU A 315 37.28 -1.84 0.58
CA GLU A 315 36.77 -3.14 1.01
C GLU A 315 35.58 -3.58 0.17
N ILE A 316 34.62 -2.66 -0.08
CA ILE A 316 33.45 -2.95 -0.91
C ILE A 316 33.85 -3.21 -2.37
N VAL A 317 34.80 -2.42 -2.90
CA VAL A 317 35.33 -2.64 -4.26
C VAL A 317 36.03 -3.98 -4.36
N ALA A 318 36.90 -4.34 -3.40
CA ALA A 318 37.55 -5.64 -3.37
C ALA A 318 36.55 -6.80 -3.27
N PHE A 319 35.48 -6.64 -2.49
CA PHE A 319 34.41 -7.63 -2.39
C PHE A 319 33.65 -7.80 -3.71
N ALA A 320 33.37 -6.72 -4.43
CA ALA A 320 32.77 -6.80 -5.77
C ALA A 320 33.68 -7.56 -6.75
N GLU A 321 34.99 -7.31 -6.71
CA GLU A 321 35.99 -8.01 -7.51
C GLU A 321 36.09 -9.50 -7.15
N GLU A 322 36.03 -9.85 -5.85
CA GLU A 322 36.02 -11.24 -5.38
C GLU A 322 34.81 -12.02 -5.90
N LEU A 323 33.65 -11.36 -5.96
CA LEU A 323 32.42 -11.91 -6.53
C LEU A 323 32.44 -11.97 -8.07
N GLY A 324 33.45 -11.40 -8.72
CA GLY A 324 33.56 -11.33 -10.18
C GLY A 324 32.53 -10.44 -10.84
N LEU A 325 32.06 -9.40 -10.14
CA LEU A 325 31.06 -8.46 -10.65
C LEU A 325 31.71 -7.36 -11.50
N GLU A 326 31.04 -6.94 -12.57
CA GLU A 326 31.58 -5.98 -13.53
C GLU A 326 31.36 -4.52 -13.09
N SER A 327 30.37 -4.27 -12.24
CA SER A 327 30.01 -2.94 -11.75
C SER A 327 29.43 -2.93 -10.33
N LEU A 328 29.33 -1.75 -9.73
CA LEU A 328 28.65 -1.57 -8.44
C LEU A 328 27.13 -1.69 -8.56
N SER A 329 26.56 -1.48 -9.75
CA SER A 329 25.15 -1.77 -10.03
C SER A 329 24.89 -3.27 -9.95
N ASP A 330 25.83 -4.10 -10.43
CA ASP A 330 25.76 -5.56 -10.26
C ASP A 330 25.88 -5.96 -8.79
N LEU A 331 26.67 -5.24 -7.99
CA LEU A 331 26.75 -5.45 -6.54
C LEU A 331 25.44 -5.08 -5.84
N HIS A 332 24.77 -4.02 -6.28
CA HIS A 332 23.45 -3.63 -5.78
C HIS A 332 22.42 -4.73 -6.05
N ALA A 333 22.35 -5.21 -7.30
CA ALA A 333 21.50 -6.34 -7.65
C ALA A 333 21.87 -7.63 -6.90
N TRP A 334 23.17 -7.89 -6.68
CA TRP A 334 23.65 -9.02 -5.87
C TRP A 334 23.15 -8.94 -4.43
N PHE A 335 23.22 -7.77 -3.81
CA PHE A 335 22.79 -7.55 -2.43
C PHE A 335 21.29 -7.82 -2.28
N LEU A 336 20.47 -7.23 -3.15
CA LEU A 336 19.02 -7.45 -3.15
C LEU A 336 18.65 -8.90 -3.45
N ARG A 337 19.35 -9.58 -4.36
CA ARG A 337 19.15 -11.00 -4.63
C ARG A 337 19.46 -11.84 -3.39
N ARG A 338 20.50 -11.50 -2.62
CA ARG A 338 20.83 -12.22 -1.39
C ARG A 338 19.72 -12.09 -0.34
N LEU A 339 19.13 -10.92 -0.18
CA LEU A 339 17.96 -10.72 0.68
C LEU A 339 16.72 -11.47 0.14
N ALA A 340 16.53 -11.48 -1.18
CA ALA A 340 15.45 -12.25 -1.81
C ALA A 340 15.60 -13.76 -1.59
N ASP A 341 16.82 -14.30 -1.60
CA ASP A 341 17.09 -15.70 -1.25
C ASP A 341 16.76 -15.99 0.22
N VAL A 342 17.15 -15.10 1.14
CA VAL A 342 16.80 -15.18 2.57
C VAL A 342 15.29 -15.25 2.76
N LEU A 343 14.52 -14.41 2.06
CA LEU A 343 13.06 -14.41 2.09
C LEU A 343 12.47 -15.68 1.51
N ALA A 344 12.99 -16.16 0.37
CA ALA A 344 12.51 -17.37 -0.29
C ALA A 344 12.71 -18.62 0.58
N GLU A 345 13.83 -18.71 1.32
CA GLU A 345 14.08 -19.76 2.32
C GLU A 345 13.03 -19.77 3.45
N ARG A 346 12.37 -18.63 3.70
CA ARG A 346 11.29 -18.43 4.69
C ARG A 346 9.89 -18.53 4.09
N GLY A 347 9.78 -18.86 2.81
CA GLY A 347 8.49 -18.94 2.10
C GLY A 347 7.87 -17.59 1.77
N SER A 348 8.65 -16.50 1.80
CA SER A 348 8.21 -15.16 1.43
C SER A 348 8.85 -14.73 0.10
N ARG A 349 8.06 -14.13 -0.77
CA ARG A 349 8.49 -13.70 -2.10
C ARG A 349 8.90 -12.22 -2.05
N ALA A 350 10.11 -11.91 -2.52
CA ALA A 350 10.62 -10.55 -2.51
C ALA A 350 9.86 -9.65 -3.50
N VAL A 351 9.62 -8.41 -3.06
CA VAL A 351 9.10 -7.30 -3.88
C VAL A 351 10.13 -6.16 -3.85
N VAL A 352 10.31 -5.47 -4.96
CA VAL A 352 11.28 -4.36 -5.11
C VAL A 352 10.70 -3.21 -5.91
N TRP A 353 11.21 -2.01 -5.68
CA TRP A 353 11.05 -0.89 -6.61
C TRP A 353 11.85 -1.15 -7.90
N ASP A 354 11.49 -0.49 -9.00
CA ASP A 354 11.99 -0.88 -10.32
C ASP A 354 13.46 -0.52 -10.60
N GLU A 355 14.10 0.32 -9.80
CA GLU A 355 15.55 0.54 -9.78
C GLU A 355 16.32 -0.77 -9.61
N ALA A 356 15.85 -1.64 -8.73
CA ALA A 356 16.46 -2.93 -8.48
C ALA A 356 16.52 -3.78 -9.77
N PHE A 357 15.44 -3.74 -10.57
CA PHE A 357 15.37 -4.43 -11.86
C PHE A 357 16.30 -3.80 -12.91
N VAL A 358 16.43 -2.47 -12.92
CA VAL A 358 17.32 -1.78 -13.86
C VAL A 358 18.80 -1.95 -13.50
N SER A 359 19.12 -2.13 -12.22
CA SER A 359 20.49 -2.25 -11.71
C SER A 359 21.19 -3.55 -12.14
N GLY A 360 20.45 -4.64 -12.36
CA GLY A 360 21.02 -5.92 -12.75
C GLY A 360 20.07 -7.10 -12.57
N MET A 361 20.63 -8.31 -12.55
CA MET A 361 19.81 -9.54 -12.47
C MET A 361 19.23 -9.76 -11.07
N LEU A 362 17.90 -9.71 -10.99
CA LEU A 362 17.12 -10.11 -9.83
C LEU A 362 16.96 -11.64 -9.73
N ARG A 363 16.47 -12.10 -8.59
CA ARG A 363 16.00 -13.49 -8.44
C ARG A 363 14.79 -13.71 -9.38
N PRO A 364 14.67 -14.84 -10.10
CA PRO A 364 13.62 -15.02 -11.13
C PRO A 364 12.18 -14.85 -10.64
N ASP A 365 11.91 -15.15 -9.37
CA ASP A 365 10.58 -14.98 -8.78
C ASP A 365 10.38 -13.58 -8.16
N THR A 366 11.31 -12.63 -8.18
CA THR A 366 11.08 -11.29 -7.60
C THR A 366 9.93 -10.57 -8.31
N ILE A 367 9.05 -9.90 -7.54
CA ILE A 367 7.99 -9.00 -8.05
C ILE A 367 8.56 -7.59 -8.16
N VAL A 368 8.25 -6.89 -9.26
CA VAL A 368 8.71 -5.51 -9.50
C VAL A 368 7.56 -4.52 -9.39
N MET A 369 7.76 -3.42 -8.66
CA MET A 369 6.86 -2.27 -8.53
C MET A 369 7.34 -1.06 -9.36
N PRO A 370 6.93 -0.96 -10.65
CA PRO A 370 7.34 0.10 -11.56
C PRO A 370 6.69 1.46 -11.27
N TRP A 371 7.32 2.23 -10.38
CA TRP A 371 6.88 3.58 -10.04
C TRP A 371 7.26 4.64 -11.09
N ARG A 372 8.31 4.38 -11.88
CA ARG A 372 8.78 5.32 -12.93
C ARG A 372 8.01 5.21 -14.24
N GLY A 373 7.06 4.29 -14.33
CA GLY A 373 6.08 4.24 -15.41
C GLY A 373 5.93 2.87 -16.09
N LEU A 374 4.94 2.80 -16.97
CA LEU A 374 4.57 1.57 -17.70
C LEU A 374 5.69 1.04 -18.62
N GLY A 375 6.64 1.89 -19.01
CA GLY A 375 7.78 1.49 -19.83
C GLY A 375 8.66 0.46 -19.11
N VAL A 376 8.99 0.69 -17.84
CA VAL A 376 9.76 -0.25 -17.01
C VAL A 376 8.93 -1.49 -16.70
N ALA A 377 7.65 -1.30 -16.39
CA ALA A 377 6.69 -2.38 -16.14
C ALA A 377 6.67 -3.41 -17.28
N ARG A 378 6.60 -2.93 -18.53
CA ARG A 378 6.59 -3.81 -19.71
C ARG A 378 7.88 -4.60 -19.85
N ARG A 379 9.04 -3.98 -19.57
CA ARG A 379 10.35 -4.64 -19.65
C ARG A 379 10.52 -5.71 -18.57
N ALA A 380 10.08 -5.43 -17.34
CA ALA A 380 10.08 -6.40 -16.25
C ALA A 380 9.20 -7.61 -16.58
N ALA A 381 7.98 -7.37 -17.08
CA ALA A 381 7.07 -8.43 -17.55
C ALA A 381 7.66 -9.23 -18.72
N GLU A 382 8.33 -8.58 -19.67
CA GLU A 382 9.02 -9.25 -20.78
C GLU A 382 10.21 -10.12 -20.32
N ALA A 383 10.87 -9.71 -19.23
CA ALA A 383 11.92 -10.48 -18.57
C ALA A 383 11.38 -11.63 -17.70
N GLY A 384 10.06 -11.80 -17.59
CA GLY A 384 9.41 -12.89 -16.86
C GLY A 384 9.12 -12.59 -15.38
N HIS A 385 9.30 -11.35 -14.94
CA HIS A 385 8.93 -10.92 -13.60
C HIS A 385 7.46 -10.54 -13.54
N ASP A 386 6.81 -10.89 -12.44
CA ASP A 386 5.49 -10.35 -12.13
C ASP A 386 5.60 -8.87 -11.73
N VAL A 387 4.59 -8.09 -12.10
CA VAL A 387 4.56 -6.65 -11.86
C VAL A 387 3.30 -6.22 -11.12
N VAL A 388 3.45 -5.26 -10.21
CA VAL A 388 2.35 -4.54 -9.58
C VAL A 388 2.44 -3.09 -10.03
N GLN A 389 1.44 -2.60 -10.75
CA GLN A 389 1.46 -1.24 -11.27
C GLN A 389 1.40 -0.22 -10.14
N THR A 390 2.45 0.61 -10.04
CA THR A 390 2.61 1.68 -9.06
C THR A 390 3.07 3.02 -9.65
N PRO A 391 2.80 3.37 -10.92
CA PRO A 391 3.40 4.56 -11.52
C PRO A 391 3.00 5.85 -10.80
N VAL A 392 3.91 6.84 -10.71
CA VAL A 392 3.62 8.17 -10.14
C VAL A 392 2.31 8.72 -10.67
N PHE A 393 2.19 8.82 -12.00
CA PHE A 393 0.91 9.10 -12.62
C PHE A 393 0.21 7.80 -13.03
N PRO A 394 -1.00 7.50 -12.52
CA PRO A 394 -1.82 8.32 -11.62
C PRO A 394 -1.86 7.81 -10.16
N LEU A 395 -0.91 7.01 -9.69
CA LEU A 395 -1.06 6.24 -8.44
C LEU A 395 -0.28 6.79 -7.23
N TYR A 396 0.41 7.93 -7.33
CA TYR A 396 1.02 8.59 -6.16
C TYR A 396 0.03 9.57 -5.55
N PHE A 397 -0.59 9.16 -4.44
CA PHE A 397 -1.64 9.96 -3.83
C PHE A 397 -1.08 11.06 -2.95
N ASP A 398 0.18 11.07 -2.55
CA ASP A 398 0.84 12.23 -1.91
C ASP A 398 0.86 13.52 -2.76
N TYR A 399 0.51 13.42 -4.05
CA TYR A 399 0.21 14.53 -4.96
C TYR A 399 -1.18 15.13 -4.71
N ALA A 400 -1.34 16.43 -4.95
CA ALA A 400 -2.62 17.11 -4.81
C ALA A 400 -3.69 16.52 -5.77
N GLU A 401 -4.97 16.73 -5.48
CA GLU A 401 -6.06 16.30 -6.40
C GLU A 401 -6.56 17.48 -7.26
N ALA A 402 -6.04 18.69 -7.03
CA ALA A 402 -6.23 19.85 -7.89
C ALA A 402 -5.00 20.74 -7.86
N SER A 403 -4.73 21.45 -8.95
CA SER A 403 -3.71 22.49 -8.98
C SER A 403 -4.35 23.79 -8.47
N SER A 404 -4.50 23.89 -7.14
CA SER A 404 -5.19 24.99 -6.47
C SER A 404 -4.49 25.40 -5.19
N GLU A 405 -4.44 26.70 -4.90
CA GLU A 405 -3.93 27.23 -3.62
C GLU A 405 -4.81 26.81 -2.42
N GLU A 406 -6.04 26.36 -2.66
CA GLU A 406 -6.93 25.86 -1.61
C GLU A 406 -6.50 24.48 -1.09
N GLU A 407 -5.76 23.69 -1.88
CA GLU A 407 -5.26 22.40 -1.42
C GLU A 407 -4.32 22.56 -0.23
N PRO A 408 -4.26 21.57 0.68
CA PRO A 408 -3.14 21.46 1.61
C PRO A 408 -1.87 21.06 0.85
N MET A 409 -0.72 21.43 1.42
CA MET A 409 0.61 21.12 0.91
C MET A 409 0.71 19.66 0.49
N ALA A 410 1.30 19.43 -0.68
CA ALA A 410 1.47 18.14 -1.33
C ALA A 410 2.86 18.11 -1.97
N ILE A 411 3.32 16.92 -2.37
CA ILE A 411 4.59 16.78 -3.09
C ILE A 411 4.51 17.40 -4.47
N GLY A 412 3.39 17.20 -5.17
CA GLY A 412 3.17 17.81 -6.47
C GLY A 412 1.73 18.22 -6.75
N ASP A 413 1.50 18.66 -7.98
CA ASP A 413 0.22 19.14 -8.51
C ASP A 413 -0.79 17.99 -8.72
N ALA A 414 -1.80 18.21 -9.56
CA ALA A 414 -3.01 17.43 -9.64
C ALA A 414 -2.83 16.01 -10.22
N ILE A 415 -3.19 15.02 -9.41
CA ILE A 415 -3.59 13.67 -9.82
C ILE A 415 -5.03 13.47 -9.34
N THR A 416 -5.99 13.43 -10.26
CA THR A 416 -7.42 13.47 -9.96
C THR A 416 -8.04 12.08 -9.83
N VAL A 417 -9.25 12.01 -9.29
CA VAL A 417 -10.09 10.79 -9.33
C VAL A 417 -10.28 10.28 -10.77
N SER A 418 -10.47 11.18 -11.73
CA SER A 418 -10.65 10.82 -13.13
C SER A 418 -9.38 10.23 -13.75
N ASP A 419 -8.20 10.70 -13.37
CA ASP A 419 -6.93 10.13 -13.84
C ASP A 419 -6.77 8.69 -13.36
N VAL A 420 -7.11 8.42 -12.09
CA VAL A 420 -7.09 7.07 -11.52
C VAL A 420 -8.15 6.19 -12.19
N ALA A 421 -9.38 6.69 -12.38
CA ALA A 421 -10.46 5.94 -13.03
C ALA A 421 -10.15 5.60 -14.49
N ALA A 422 -9.38 6.43 -15.18
CA ALA A 422 -8.92 6.21 -16.55
C ALA A 422 -7.71 5.26 -16.65
N PHE A 423 -7.09 4.89 -15.53
CA PHE A 423 -5.92 4.04 -15.53
C PHE A 423 -6.23 2.62 -16.01
N VAL A 424 -5.34 2.08 -16.85
CA VAL A 424 -5.44 0.70 -17.36
C VAL A 424 -4.20 -0.07 -16.92
N PRO A 425 -4.27 -0.89 -15.86
CA PRO A 425 -3.10 -1.58 -15.31
C PRO A 425 -2.42 -2.55 -16.29
N ALA A 426 -3.18 -3.17 -17.19
CA ALA A 426 -2.69 -4.14 -18.17
C ALA A 426 -3.16 -3.77 -19.58
N PRO A 427 -2.55 -2.75 -20.23
CA PRO A 427 -3.06 -2.18 -21.47
C PRO A 427 -3.01 -3.17 -22.65
N GLU A 428 -3.97 -3.05 -23.56
CA GLU A 428 -4.07 -3.92 -24.75
C GLU A 428 -2.89 -3.79 -25.72
N SER A 429 -2.13 -2.69 -25.62
CA SER A 429 -0.90 -2.47 -26.39
C SER A 429 0.24 -3.42 -26.02
N TRP A 430 0.14 -4.12 -24.88
CA TRP A 430 1.10 -5.16 -24.49
C TRP A 430 0.74 -6.50 -25.15
N THR A 431 1.67 -7.45 -25.13
CA THR A 431 1.37 -8.84 -25.53
C THR A 431 0.54 -9.56 -24.47
N ALA A 432 -0.08 -10.70 -24.81
CA ALA A 432 -0.81 -11.50 -23.84
C ALA A 432 0.08 -12.00 -22.69
N GLY A 433 1.28 -12.52 -23.01
CA GLY A 433 2.25 -12.97 -22.01
C GLY A 433 2.71 -11.85 -21.08
N GLN A 434 2.96 -10.65 -21.60
CA GLN A 434 3.27 -9.49 -20.75
C GLN A 434 2.13 -9.12 -19.81
N ARG A 435 0.86 -9.24 -20.26
CA ARG A 435 -0.30 -8.95 -19.40
C ARG A 435 -0.54 -10.01 -18.33
N GLU A 436 -0.18 -11.28 -18.59
CA GLU A 436 -0.30 -12.37 -17.60
C GLU A 436 0.58 -12.14 -16.37
N HIS A 437 1.70 -11.43 -16.52
CA HIS A 437 2.58 -11.03 -15.42
C HIS A 437 2.06 -9.83 -14.60
N VAL A 438 0.98 -9.16 -15.01
CA VAL A 438 0.42 -8.02 -14.24
C VAL A 438 -0.48 -8.56 -13.12
N LEU A 439 0.04 -8.55 -11.89
CA LEU A 439 -0.71 -9.00 -10.71
C LEU A 439 -1.82 -8.04 -10.30
N GLY A 440 -1.65 -6.75 -10.61
CA GLY A 440 -2.64 -5.71 -10.34
C GLY A 440 -2.02 -4.33 -10.17
N ALA A 441 -2.60 -3.52 -9.28
CA ALA A 441 -2.22 -2.12 -9.08
C ALA A 441 -2.32 -1.72 -7.60
N GLN A 442 -1.58 -0.67 -7.24
CA GLN A 442 -1.51 -0.14 -5.88
C GLN A 442 -1.32 1.38 -5.94
N PHE A 443 -1.94 2.13 -5.03
CA PHE A 443 -1.64 3.56 -4.83
C PHE A 443 -0.65 3.76 -3.68
N GLN A 444 0.16 4.82 -3.75
CA GLN A 444 1.17 5.15 -2.76
C GLN A 444 0.76 6.36 -1.93
N LEU A 445 0.92 6.27 -0.61
CA LEU A 445 0.81 7.39 0.33
C LEU A 445 2.16 7.63 0.99
N TRP A 446 3.05 8.35 0.31
CA TRP A 446 4.28 8.86 0.92
C TRP A 446 3.96 10.00 1.89
N SER A 447 4.56 9.96 3.07
CA SER A 447 4.02 10.69 4.23
C SER A 447 4.78 11.96 4.59
N GLU A 448 5.69 12.48 3.76
CA GLU A 448 6.41 13.74 3.99
C GLU A 448 5.46 14.90 4.31
N ARG A 449 4.28 14.89 3.66
CA ARG A 449 3.23 15.92 3.80
C ARG A 449 1.92 15.38 4.39
N LEU A 450 1.93 14.17 4.94
CA LEU A 450 0.77 13.51 5.56
C LEU A 450 1.04 13.27 7.06
N PRO A 451 0.97 14.30 7.91
CA PRO A 451 1.44 14.21 9.31
C PRO A 451 0.51 13.40 10.23
N ASP A 452 -0.73 13.12 9.81
CA ASP A 452 -1.74 12.47 10.64
C ASP A 452 -2.79 11.71 9.80
N GLY A 453 -3.64 10.93 10.48
CA GLY A 453 -4.69 10.13 9.84
C GLY A 453 -5.73 10.94 9.08
N ARG A 454 -5.97 12.21 9.45
CA ARG A 454 -6.86 13.10 8.69
C ARG A 454 -6.25 13.47 7.34
N ALA A 455 -4.95 13.77 7.31
CA ALA A 455 -4.25 14.06 6.07
C ALA A 455 -4.20 12.82 5.17
N VAL A 456 -4.00 11.63 5.74
CA VAL A 456 -4.09 10.34 5.03
C VAL A 456 -5.47 10.14 4.44
N ASP A 457 -6.55 10.28 5.23
CA ASP A 457 -7.93 10.15 4.74
C ASP A 457 -8.22 11.11 3.58
N TYR A 458 -7.88 12.40 3.77
CA TYR A 458 -8.09 13.46 2.78
C TYR A 458 -7.40 13.14 1.46
N ARG A 459 -6.20 12.56 1.55
CA ARG A 459 -5.35 12.34 0.39
C ARG A 459 -5.63 11.01 -0.30
N ALA A 460 -6.00 9.99 0.45
CA ALA A 460 -6.36 8.68 -0.07
C ALA A 460 -7.74 8.67 -0.74
N TRP A 461 -8.73 9.33 -0.14
CA TRP A 461 -10.13 9.22 -0.55
C TRP A 461 -10.64 10.54 -1.13
N PRO A 462 -11.40 10.52 -2.25
CA PRO A 462 -12.05 9.35 -2.88
C PRO A 462 -11.25 8.66 -4.00
N ARG A 463 -9.99 9.05 -4.27
CA ARG A 463 -9.16 8.38 -5.30
C ARG A 463 -8.96 6.88 -5.06
N GLY A 464 -8.91 6.45 -3.81
CA GLY A 464 -8.87 5.03 -3.43
C GLY A 464 -10.09 4.23 -3.90
N CYS A 465 -11.26 4.86 -4.02
CA CYS A 465 -12.43 4.24 -4.62
C CYS A 465 -12.19 3.97 -6.11
N ALA A 466 -11.62 4.94 -6.84
CA ALA A 466 -11.29 4.76 -8.25
C ALA A 466 -10.29 3.61 -8.46
N LEU A 467 -9.25 3.51 -7.61
CA LEU A 467 -8.33 2.38 -7.70
C LEU A 467 -9.03 1.05 -7.39
N ALA A 468 -9.86 1.01 -6.34
CA ALA A 468 -10.61 -0.20 -5.99
C ALA A 468 -11.48 -0.70 -7.15
N GLU A 469 -12.17 0.21 -7.84
CA GLU A 469 -12.92 -0.08 -9.05
C GLU A 469 -12.02 -0.62 -10.17
N VAL A 470 -10.94 0.08 -10.51
CA VAL A 470 -10.04 -0.32 -11.59
C VAL A 470 -9.36 -1.66 -11.31
N ALA A 471 -8.93 -1.90 -10.07
CA ALA A 471 -8.22 -3.11 -9.68
C ALA A 471 -9.17 -4.31 -9.51
N TRP A 472 -10.45 -4.08 -9.18
CA TRP A 472 -11.45 -5.14 -9.07
C TRP A 472 -12.10 -5.47 -10.42
N SER A 473 -12.59 -4.47 -11.14
CA SER A 473 -13.40 -4.63 -12.36
C SER A 473 -12.56 -4.57 -13.64
N GLY A 474 -11.29 -4.17 -13.54
CA GLY A 474 -10.36 -4.02 -14.66
C GLY A 474 -10.45 -2.67 -15.39
N SER A 475 -11.50 -1.89 -15.13
CA SER A 475 -11.68 -0.51 -15.58
C SER A 475 -12.80 0.15 -14.77
N ALA A 476 -12.86 1.48 -14.73
CA ALA A 476 -13.96 2.18 -14.05
C ALA A 476 -15.34 2.02 -14.73
N GLY A 477 -15.32 1.76 -16.05
CA GLY A 477 -16.54 1.65 -16.87
C GLY A 477 -17.36 2.94 -16.95
N SER A 478 -18.48 2.89 -17.66
CA SER A 478 -19.42 4.01 -17.74
C SER A 478 -20.22 4.17 -16.45
N GLY A 479 -20.41 5.40 -15.96
CA GLY A 479 -21.25 5.69 -14.79
C GLY A 479 -20.54 5.52 -13.45
N PHE A 480 -19.21 5.39 -13.44
CA PHE A 480 -18.40 5.41 -12.23
C PHE A 480 -18.64 6.67 -11.40
N GLU A 481 -18.69 7.84 -12.02
CA GLU A 481 -18.85 9.13 -11.34
C GLU A 481 -20.16 9.17 -10.55
N ALA A 482 -21.27 8.73 -11.17
CA ALA A 482 -22.57 8.69 -10.50
C ALA A 482 -22.60 7.67 -9.33
N ARG A 483 -21.93 6.53 -9.48
CA ARG A 483 -21.79 5.55 -8.38
C ARG A 483 -20.91 6.11 -7.26
N LEU A 484 -19.83 6.80 -7.60
CA LEU A 484 -18.94 7.44 -6.64
C LEU A 484 -19.69 8.50 -5.83
N GLU A 485 -20.47 9.37 -6.47
CA GLU A 485 -21.30 10.37 -5.80
C GLU A 485 -22.23 9.74 -4.75
N GLY A 486 -22.89 8.63 -5.11
CA GLY A 486 -23.70 7.85 -4.15
C GLY A 486 -22.87 7.23 -3.03
N HIS A 487 -21.67 6.72 -3.36
CA HIS A 487 -20.76 6.08 -2.42
C HIS A 487 -20.17 7.03 -1.37
N LEU A 488 -20.05 8.34 -1.67
CA LEU A 488 -19.54 9.32 -0.70
C LEU A 488 -20.35 9.35 0.60
N GLY A 489 -21.65 9.08 0.55
CA GLY A 489 -22.48 8.97 1.76
C GLY A 489 -22.08 7.82 2.69
N ARG A 490 -21.49 6.74 2.15
CA ARG A 490 -20.90 5.65 2.96
C ARG A 490 -19.59 6.10 3.62
N LEU A 491 -18.77 6.87 2.91
CA LEU A 491 -17.55 7.47 3.48
C LEU A 491 -17.89 8.44 4.62
N ASP A 492 -18.92 9.29 4.45
CA ASP A 492 -19.44 10.15 5.52
C ASP A 492 -19.96 9.33 6.72
N ALA A 493 -20.63 8.19 6.47
CA ALA A 493 -21.12 7.31 7.53
C ALA A 493 -19.99 6.58 8.29
N LEU A 494 -18.91 6.22 7.60
CA LEU A 494 -17.66 5.71 8.17
C LEU A 494 -16.82 6.81 8.88
N GLY A 495 -17.19 8.07 8.69
CA GLY A 495 -16.48 9.23 9.23
C GLY A 495 -15.13 9.47 8.57
N VAL A 496 -14.99 9.18 7.27
CA VAL A 496 -13.77 9.43 6.50
C VAL A 496 -13.61 10.92 6.22
N GLU A 497 -12.43 11.46 6.49
CA GLU A 497 -12.13 12.88 6.24
C GLU A 497 -11.66 13.15 4.81
N TYR A 498 -12.33 12.50 3.85
CA TYR A 498 -12.00 12.52 2.42
C TYR A 498 -12.04 13.92 1.80
N ARG A 499 -11.38 14.10 0.65
CA ARG A 499 -11.47 15.33 -0.14
C ARG A 499 -12.79 15.38 -0.92
N PRO A 500 -13.69 16.36 -0.70
CA PRO A 500 -14.90 16.47 -1.50
C PRO A 500 -14.60 16.70 -2.99
N LEU A 501 -15.45 16.14 -3.87
CA LEU A 501 -15.32 16.32 -5.33
C LEU A 501 -15.38 17.79 -5.75
N THR A 502 -16.03 18.64 -4.96
CA THR A 502 -16.14 20.09 -5.18
C THR A 502 -14.93 20.89 -4.67
N GLY A 503 -13.94 20.24 -4.06
CA GLY A 503 -12.78 20.88 -3.43
C GLY A 503 -12.78 20.78 -1.89
N PRO A 504 -11.69 21.22 -1.24
CA PRO A 504 -11.51 21.13 0.21
C PRO A 504 -12.61 21.87 1.00
N ARG A 505 -13.08 21.28 2.10
CA ARG A 505 -13.90 21.98 3.11
C ARG A 505 -13.08 23.08 3.82
N PRO A 506 -13.70 24.07 4.48
CA PRO A 506 -12.97 25.18 5.11
C PRO A 506 -11.86 24.79 6.11
N TRP A 507 -11.93 23.62 6.74
CA TRP A 507 -10.90 23.11 7.65
C TRP A 507 -9.88 22.15 7.02
N GLN A 508 -10.06 21.85 5.73
CA GLN A 508 -9.16 21.03 4.91
C GLN A 508 -8.23 21.89 4.06
N VAL A 509 -8.50 23.20 3.93
CA VAL A 509 -7.67 24.10 3.12
C VAL A 509 -6.25 24.26 3.69
N GLY A 510 -5.26 24.39 2.81
CA GLY A 510 -3.87 24.60 3.21
C GLY A 510 -3.61 25.95 3.89
N GLY A 511 -4.43 26.95 3.59
CA GLY A 511 -4.31 28.29 4.14
C GLY A 511 -3.02 28.99 3.72
N ALA A 512 -2.53 29.92 4.56
CA ALA A 512 -1.34 30.74 4.27
C ALA A 512 -0.08 30.34 5.06
N GLY A 513 -0.16 29.29 5.90
CA GLY A 513 0.94 28.83 6.75
C GLY A 513 1.79 27.74 6.10
N HIS A 514 2.44 26.90 6.93
CA HIS A 514 3.27 25.78 6.48
C HIS A 514 2.49 24.69 5.72
N ARG A 515 1.15 24.71 5.74
CA ARG A 515 0.28 23.82 4.97
C ARG A 515 -0.17 24.41 3.64
N ARG A 516 0.23 25.64 3.29
CA ARG A 516 -0.13 26.28 2.02
C ARG A 516 0.37 25.45 0.85
N HIS A 517 -0.48 25.06 -0.09
CA HIS A 517 -0.08 24.49 -1.38
C HIS A 517 0.38 25.57 -2.37
N ARG A 518 1.31 25.22 -3.28
CA ARG A 518 1.85 26.13 -4.30
C ARG A 518 1.67 25.50 -5.68
N PRO A 519 0.54 25.78 -6.36
CA PRO A 519 0.25 25.15 -7.64
C PRO A 519 1.26 25.57 -8.72
N GLY A 520 1.60 24.64 -9.60
CA GLY A 520 2.47 24.87 -10.77
C GLY A 520 3.97 24.76 -10.49
N VAL A 521 4.37 24.40 -9.27
CA VAL A 521 5.79 24.25 -8.88
C VAL A 521 6.33 22.86 -9.24
N VAL A 522 5.53 21.81 -9.04
CA VAL A 522 5.89 20.42 -9.37
C VAL A 522 4.78 19.85 -10.23
N LYS A 523 4.87 20.13 -11.54
CA LYS A 523 3.86 19.69 -12.50
C LYS A 523 4.05 18.22 -12.85
N VAL A 524 2.96 17.47 -12.85
CA VAL A 524 2.97 16.03 -13.07
C VAL A 524 3.55 15.67 -14.44
N ASP A 525 3.27 16.44 -15.49
CA ASP A 525 3.79 16.20 -16.84
C ASP A 525 5.31 16.36 -16.92
N GLU A 526 5.87 17.37 -16.23
CA GLU A 526 7.31 17.59 -16.12
C GLU A 526 7.98 16.45 -15.33
N VAL A 527 7.36 15.99 -14.24
CA VAL A 527 7.83 14.83 -13.46
C VAL A 527 7.83 13.57 -14.33
N MET A 528 6.72 13.25 -15.00
CA MET A 528 6.62 12.03 -15.81
C MET A 528 7.62 12.03 -16.96
N LYS A 529 7.87 13.19 -17.59
CA LYS A 529 8.89 13.33 -18.62
C LYS A 529 10.29 13.01 -18.06
N HIS A 530 10.61 13.54 -16.88
CA HIS A 530 11.89 13.31 -16.23
C HIS A 530 12.08 11.83 -15.87
N LEU A 531 11.07 11.19 -15.28
CA LEU A 531 11.13 9.76 -14.94
C LEU A 531 11.35 8.90 -16.19
N GLU A 532 10.62 9.15 -17.27
CA GLU A 532 10.82 8.42 -18.53
C GLU A 532 12.25 8.56 -19.05
N GLU A 533 12.80 9.78 -19.08
CA GLU A 533 14.20 10.03 -19.50
C GLU A 533 15.20 9.22 -18.67
N MET A 534 14.99 9.12 -17.36
CA MET A 534 15.88 8.36 -16.49
C MET A 534 15.89 6.87 -16.78
N THR A 535 14.76 6.28 -17.18
CA THR A 535 14.68 4.83 -17.42
C THR A 535 15.54 4.34 -18.59
N HIS A 536 16.11 5.27 -19.38
CA HIS A 536 17.01 5.00 -20.50
C HIS A 536 18.50 5.17 -20.13
N VAL A 537 18.82 5.59 -18.91
CA VAL A 537 20.19 5.81 -18.42
C VAL A 537 20.69 4.53 -17.71
N ALA A 538 21.89 4.05 -18.05
CA ALA A 538 22.43 2.82 -17.45
C ALA A 538 22.67 2.93 -15.93
N ASP A 539 22.96 4.13 -15.42
CA ASP A 539 23.17 4.44 -13.99
C ASP A 539 21.89 4.98 -13.31
N SER A 540 20.73 4.50 -13.75
CA SER A 540 19.38 5.01 -13.43
C SER A 540 18.94 4.93 -11.96
N THR A 541 19.81 4.52 -11.04
CA THR A 541 19.52 4.42 -9.60
C THR A 541 19.33 5.75 -8.88
N ARG A 542 19.42 6.90 -9.58
CA ARG A 542 19.34 8.25 -8.99
C ARG A 542 18.07 9.01 -9.42
N PRO A 543 16.97 9.01 -8.66
CA PRO A 543 15.81 9.84 -8.95
C PRO A 543 15.80 11.11 -8.13
N SER A 544 16.71 12.06 -8.41
CA SER A 544 16.31 13.43 -8.07
C SER A 544 16.94 14.47 -8.95
N MET A 545 16.06 15.30 -9.50
CA MET A 545 16.31 16.72 -9.60
C MET A 545 16.14 17.37 -8.25
#